data_AF-A0A661VR80-F1
#
_entry.id   AF-A0A661VR80-F1
#
_cell.length_a   1.000
_cell.length_b   1.000
_cell.length_c   1.000
_cell.angle_alpha   90.00
_cell.angle_beta   90.00
_cell.angle_gamma   90.00
#
_symmetry.space_group_name_H-M   'P 1'
#
loop_
_entity.id
_entity.type
_entity.pdbx_description
1 polymer ?
#
loop_
_entity_poly.entity_id
_entity_poly.type
_entity_poly.pdbx_seq_one_letter_code
_entity_poly.pdbx_strand_id
1 'polypeptide(L)' 'MSEIIFVVEPDPEGGYTAKALGHSIFTEADTWDELKSAVQDAVRCHFDEGERPAMVWLHVVLEEAVPV' A
#
# COMPACT_ATOMS: atom_id res chain seq x y z
N MET A 1 -1.84 19.83 0.05
CA MET A 1 -2.57 18.60 -0.28
C MET A 1 -1.53 17.52 -0.39
N SER A 2 -1.56 16.52 0.48
CA SER A 2 -0.51 15.49 0.62
C SER A 2 -0.84 14.25 -0.21
N GLU A 3 0.21 13.52 -0.56
CA GLU A 3 0.14 12.25 -1.26
C GLU A 3 0.92 11.21 -0.46
N ILE A 4 0.48 9.96 -0.51
CA ILE A 4 1.14 8.83 0.13
C ILE A 4 1.42 7.74 -0.90
N ILE A 5 2.59 7.14 -0.81
CA ILE A 5 3.00 6.03 -1.68
C ILE A 5 2.99 4.76 -0.85
N PHE A 6 2.33 3.73 -1.37
CA PHE A 6 2.45 2.36 -0.88
C PHE A 6 3.31 1.57 -1.85
N VAL A 7 4.32 0.87 -1.31
CA VAL A 7 5.04 -0.16 -2.05
C VAL A 7 4.22 -1.43 -1.94
N VAL A 8 3.91 -2.04 -3.07
CA VAL A 8 3.17 -3.29 -3.16
C VAL A 8 4.08 -4.41 -3.65
N GLU A 9 4.06 -5.51 -2.91
CA GLU A 9 4.79 -6.74 -3.24
C GLU A 9 3.79 -7.89 -3.39
N PRO A 10 3.92 -8.73 -4.44
CA PRO A 10 3.16 -9.97 -4.52
C PRO A 10 3.52 -10.88 -3.35
N ASP A 11 2.52 -11.45 -2.68
CA ASP A 11 2.79 -12.42 -1.61
C ASP A 11 3.13 -13.80 -2.21
N PRO A 12 4.16 -14.52 -1.70
CA PRO A 12 4.53 -15.84 -2.18
C PRO A 12 3.41 -16.89 -2.10
N GLU A 13 2.49 -16.76 -1.15
CA GLU A 13 1.34 -17.64 -0.96
C GLU A 13 0.12 -17.22 -1.79
N GLY A 14 0.23 -16.09 -2.49
CA GLY A 14 -0.81 -15.50 -3.33
C GLY A 14 -1.38 -14.21 -2.73
N GLY A 15 -1.86 -13.32 -3.60
CA GLY A 15 -2.32 -12.00 -3.20
C GLY A 15 -1.21 -10.96 -3.16
N TYR A 16 -1.39 -9.95 -2.33
CA TYR A 16 -0.56 -8.75 -2.30
C TYR A 16 -0.39 -8.21 -0.88
N THR A 17 0.80 -7.74 -0.58
CA THR A 17 1.07 -6.92 0.61
C THR A 17 1.38 -5.49 0.16
N ALA A 18 0.97 -4.50 0.94
CA ALA A 18 1.23 -3.09 0.67
C ALA A 18 1.67 -2.35 1.94
N LYS A 19 2.72 -1.55 1.81
CA LYS A 19 3.33 -0.78 2.90
C LYS A 19 3.46 0.69 2.52
N ALA A 20 2.94 1.57 3.37
CA ALA A 20 3.12 3.01 3.19
C ALA A 20 4.57 3.45 3.44
N LEU A 21 5.09 4.31 2.58
CA LEU A 21 6.34 5.02 2.82
C LEU A 21 6.12 6.18 3.79
N GLY A 22 6.96 6.27 4.83
CA GLY A 22 6.90 7.34 5.83
C GLY A 22 5.78 7.20 6.87
N HIS A 23 4.93 6.19 6.77
CA HIS A 23 3.84 5.92 7.72
C HIS A 23 3.84 4.45 8.14
N SER A 24 3.41 4.18 9.37
CA SER A 24 3.29 2.81 9.88
C SER A 24 1.94 2.21 9.48
N ILE A 25 1.67 2.15 8.17
CA ILE A 25 0.46 1.57 7.60
C ILE A 25 0.84 0.37 6.74
N PHE A 26 0.21 -0.75 7.03
CA PHE A 26 0.42 -2.03 6.35
C PHE A 26 -0.93 -2.65 6.07
N THR A 27 -1.09 -3.23 4.89
CA THR A 27 -2.31 -3.89 4.45
C THR A 27 -1.95 -5.09 3.57
N GLU A 28 -2.77 -6.12 3.60
CA GLU A 28 -2.65 -7.29 2.74
C GLU A 28 -4.04 -7.68 2.20
N ALA A 29 -4.07 -8.33 1.04
CA ALA A 29 -5.30 -8.86 0.47
C ALA A 29 -5.03 -9.89 -0.62
N ASP A 30 -6.01 -10.78 -0.84
CA ASP A 30 -5.92 -11.86 -1.83
C ASP A 30 -6.07 -11.33 -3.27
N THR A 31 -6.75 -10.20 -3.45
CA THR A 31 -6.98 -9.59 -4.76
C THR A 31 -6.59 -8.11 -4.80
N TRP A 32 -6.33 -7.61 -6.01
CA TRP A 32 -5.96 -6.21 -6.22
C TRP A 32 -7.05 -5.23 -5.80
N ASP A 33 -8.33 -5.57 -6.00
CA ASP A 33 -9.44 -4.69 -5.63
C ASP A 33 -9.70 -4.68 -4.12
N GLU A 34 -9.51 -5.82 -3.44
CA GLU A 34 -9.51 -5.89 -1.99
C GLU A 34 -8.35 -5.09 -1.40
N LEU A 35 -7.15 -5.17 -1.99
CA LEU A 35 -5.99 -4.40 -1.55
C LEU A 35 -6.26 -2.89 -1.60
N LYS A 36 -6.80 -2.39 -2.72
CA LYS A 36 -7.18 -0.96 -2.83
C LYS A 36 -8.15 -0.55 -1.73
N SER A 37 -9.13 -1.39 -1.44
CA SER A 37 -10.15 -1.12 -0.42
C SER A 37 -9.51 -1.10 0.97
N ALA A 38 -8.69 -2.10 1.29
CA ALA A 38 -7.94 -2.17 2.54
C ALA A 38 -7.02 -0.95 2.72
N VAL A 39 -6.30 -0.53 1.68
CA VAL A 39 -5.44 0.66 1.72
C VAL A 39 -6.24 1.93 1.98
N GLN A 40 -7.37 2.12 1.30
CA GLN A 40 -8.24 3.28 1.51
C GLN A 40 -8.75 3.34 2.95
N ASP A 41 -9.20 2.21 3.49
CA ASP A 41 -9.72 2.13 4.86
C ASP A 41 -8.60 2.33 5.89
N ALA A 42 -7.42 1.74 5.67
CA ALA A 42 -6.26 1.93 6.54
C ALA A 42 -5.82 3.40 6.58
N VAL A 43 -5.78 4.09 5.43
CA VAL A 43 -5.50 5.54 5.37
C VAL A 43 -6.58 6.35 6.10
N ARG A 44 -7.87 6.03 5.91
CA ARG A 44 -8.97 6.74 6.59
C ARG A 44 -8.95 6.58 8.10
N CYS A 45 -8.52 5.42 8.58
CA CYS A 45 -8.38 5.12 10.01
C CYS A 45 -7.11 5.71 10.63
N HIS A 46 -6.03 5.85 9.84
CA HIS A 46 -4.76 6.37 10.34
C HIS A 46 -4.73 7.90 10.45
N PHE A 47 -5.42 8.62 9.56
CA PHE A 47 -5.42 10.08 9.50
C PHE A 47 -6.76 10.69 9.92
N ASP A 48 -6.70 11.77 10.71
CA ASP A 48 -7.84 12.61 11.04
C ASP A 48 -8.43 13.27 9.77
N GLU A 49 -9.71 13.67 9.82
CA GLU A 49 -10.46 14.15 8.64
C GLU A 49 -9.80 15.32 7.88
N GLY A 50 -9.00 16.15 8.57
CA GLY A 50 -8.26 17.26 7.96
C GLY A 50 -6.84 16.94 7.49
N GLU A 51 -6.31 15.77 7.84
CA GLU A 51 -4.93 15.36 7.57
C GLU A 51 -4.82 14.28 6.49
N ARG A 52 -5.97 13.78 6.00
CA ARG A 52 -6.02 12.73 4.99
C ARG A 52 -5.31 13.16 3.70
N PRO A 53 -4.45 12.30 3.14
CA PRO A 53 -3.88 12.54 1.82
C PRO A 53 -5.00 12.53 0.77
N ALA A 54 -4.86 13.37 -0.25
CA ALA A 54 -5.85 13.45 -1.32
C ALA A 54 -5.66 12.37 -2.39
N MET A 55 -4.47 11.75 -2.43
CA MET A 55 -4.12 10.70 -3.37
C MET A 55 -3.27 9.64 -2.69
N VAL A 56 -3.55 8.38 -3.05
CA VAL A 56 -2.74 7.22 -2.68
C VAL A 56 -2.20 6.60 -3.95
N TRP A 57 -0.89 6.40 -4.00
CA TRP A 57 -0.20 5.76 -5.11
C TRP A 57 0.20 4.33 -4.70
N LEU A 58 -0.29 3.33 -5.42
CA LEU A 58 0.17 1.95 -5.26
C LEU A 58 1.29 1.68 -6.27
N HIS A 59 2.53 1.55 -5.80
CA HIS A 59 3.69 1.17 -6.60
C HIS A 59 3.90 -0.34 -6.51
N VAL A 60 3.48 -1.06 -7.54
CA VAL A 60 3.77 -2.50 -7.66
C VAL A 60 5.20 -2.65 -8.18
N VAL A 61 6.04 -3.32 -7.39
CA VAL A 61 7.44 -3.59 -7.72
C VAL A 61 7.64 -5.05 -8.02
N LEU A 62 8.38 -5.33 -9.08
CA LEU A 62 8.96 -6.65 -9.33
C LEU A 62 10.41 -6.58 -8.86
N GLU A 63 10.73 -7.28 -7.78
CA GLU A 63 12.10 -7.40 -7.28
C GLU A 63 12.73 -8.68 -7.82
N GLU A 64 13.89 -8.55 -8.48
CA GLU A 64 14.70 -9.68 -8.96
C GLU A 64 16.14 -9.51 -8.45
N ALA A 65 16.65 -10.53 -7.76
CA ALA A 65 18.05 -10.57 -7.35
C ALA A 65 18.91 -11.18 -8.47
N VAL A 66 19.93 -10.44 -8.93
CA VAL A 66 20.89 -10.91 -9.94
C VAL A 66 22.28 -11.04 -9.29
N PRO A 67 22.95 -12.20 -9.40
CA PRO A 67 24.31 -12.36 -8.88
C PRO A 67 25.33 -11.57 -9.70
N VAL A 68 26.36 -11.03 -9.05
CA VAL A 68 27.48 -10.28 -9.66
C VAL A 68 28.78 -11.08 -9.68
#